data_AF-A0A963J257-F1
#
_entry.id   AF-A0A963J257-F1
#
_cell.length_a   1.000
_cell.length_b   1.000
_cell.length_c   1.000
_cell.angle_alpha   90.00
_cell.angle_beta   90.00
_cell.angle_gamma   90.00
#
_symmetry.space_group_name_H-M   'P 1'
#
loop_
_entity.id
_entity.type
_entity.pdbx_description
1 polymer ?
#
loop_
_entity_poly.entity_id
_entity_poly.type
_entity_poly.pdbx_seq_one_letter_code
_entity_poly.pdbx_strand_id
1 'polypeptide(L)'
;PDAFLKKIGEEATEVVMAAKDVDHGADPAKLVYEVADLWFHTMIALAHYGLSPADVVAELERREGTSGIEEKALRKAVARAAQEAAP
;
A
#
# COMPACT_ATOMS: atom_id res chain seq x y z
N PRO A 1 -23.65 -0.66 -8.17
CA PRO A 1 -22.44 -0.90 -7.35
C PRO A 1 -21.37 -1.75 -8.07
N ASP A 2 -21.78 -2.64 -8.98
CA ASP A 2 -20.88 -3.61 -9.61
C ASP A 2 -19.81 -3.02 -10.53
N ALA A 3 -20.08 -1.87 -11.17
CA ALA A 3 -19.19 -1.32 -12.18
C ALA A 3 -17.84 -0.87 -11.59
N PHE A 4 -17.85 -0.08 -10.51
CA PHE A 4 -16.61 0.42 -9.91
C PHE A 4 -15.80 -0.68 -9.20
N LEU A 5 -16.48 -1.67 -8.61
CA LEU A 5 -15.79 -2.81 -7.98
C LEU A 5 -15.09 -3.70 -9.01
N LYS A 6 -15.70 -3.91 -10.17
CA LYS A 6 -15.06 -4.63 -11.29
C LYS A 6 -13.84 -3.87 -11.80
N LYS A 7 -13.96 -2.54 -11.97
CA LYS A 7 -12.85 -1.69 -12.38
C LYS A 7 -11.67 -1.77 -11.41
N ILE A 8 -11.88 -1.76 -10.09
CA ILE A 8 -10.77 -1.93 -9.11
C ILE A 8 -9.96 -3.21 -9.38
N GLY A 9 -10.62 -4.33 -9.68
CA GLY A 9 -9.92 -5.59 -9.96
C GLY A 9 -9.19 -5.58 -11.31
N GLU A 10 -9.77 -4.93 -12.32
CA GLU A 10 -9.15 -4.71 -13.63
C GLU A 10 -7.90 -3.84 -13.49
N GLU A 11 -8.03 -2.65 -12.91
CA GLU A 11 -6.92 -1.70 -12.73
C GLU A 11 -5.80 -2.28 -11.87
N ALA A 12 -6.12 -3.02 -10.81
CA ALA A 12 -5.10 -3.68 -10.00
C ALA A 12 -4.27 -4.68 -10.82
N THR A 13 -4.91 -5.39 -11.76
CA THR A 13 -4.20 -6.32 -12.67
C THR A 13 -3.36 -5.55 -13.68
N GLU A 14 -3.87 -4.45 -14.22
CA GLU A 14 -3.16 -3.60 -15.18
C GLU A 14 -1.95 -2.91 -14.55
N VAL A 15 -2.04 -2.42 -13.31
CA VAL A 15 -0.90 -1.92 -12.53
C VAL A 15 0.21 -2.97 -12.41
N VAL A 16 -0.14 -4.22 -12.08
CA VAL A 16 0.83 -5.32 -11.96
C VAL A 16 1.50 -5.61 -13.29
N MET A 17 0.74 -5.62 -14.39
CA MET A 17 1.27 -5.83 -15.72
C MET A 17 2.16 -4.67 -16.17
N ALA A 18 1.74 -3.42 -15.97
CA ALA A 18 2.52 -2.23 -16.29
C ALA A 18 3.84 -2.18 -15.50
N ALA A 19 3.83 -2.55 -14.21
CA ALA A 19 5.05 -2.63 -13.42
C ALA A 19 6.05 -3.67 -14.00
N LYS A 20 5.56 -4.85 -14.38
CA LYS A 20 6.39 -5.87 -15.04
C LYS A 20 6.90 -5.39 -16.40
N ASP A 21 6.10 -4.69 -17.18
CA ASP A 21 6.52 -4.16 -18.47
C ASP A 21 7.64 -3.12 -18.28
N VAL A 22 7.54 -2.26 -17.26
CA VAL A 22 8.60 -1.30 -16.88
C VAL A 22 9.89 -2.00 -16.52
N ASP A 23 9.84 -3.10 -15.75
CA ASP A 23 11.02 -3.91 -15.44
C ASP A 23 11.70 -4.50 -16.70
N HIS A 24 10.95 -4.65 -17.80
CA HIS A 24 11.45 -5.10 -19.11
C HIS A 24 11.74 -3.94 -20.08
N GLY A 25 11.78 -2.69 -19.59
CA GLY A 25 12.18 -1.50 -20.35
C GLY A 25 11.04 -0.76 -21.06
N ALA A 26 9.78 -1.02 -20.70
CA ALA A 26 8.65 -0.21 -21.17
C ALA A 26 8.60 1.18 -20.49
N ASP A 27 7.79 2.08 -21.04
CA ASP A 27 7.62 3.44 -20.54
C ASP A 27 6.92 3.46 -19.15
N PRO A 28 7.54 4.05 -18.11
CA PRO A 28 6.93 4.19 -16.78
C PRO A 28 5.67 5.06 -16.75
N ALA A 29 5.39 5.85 -17.79
CA ALA A 29 4.16 6.63 -17.88
C ALA A 29 2.90 5.73 -17.81
N LYS A 30 2.97 4.51 -18.37
CA LYS A 30 1.85 3.56 -18.30
C LYS A 30 1.57 3.12 -16.86
N LEU A 31 2.62 2.86 -16.07
CA LEU A 31 2.44 2.50 -14.67
C LEU A 31 1.75 3.62 -13.87
N VAL A 32 2.17 4.87 -14.08
CA VAL A 32 1.53 6.02 -13.42
C VAL A 32 0.06 6.14 -13.84
N TYR A 33 -0.25 5.87 -15.11
CA TYR A 33 -1.62 5.90 -15.63
C TYR A 33 -2.51 4.85 -14.94
N GLU A 34 -2.10 3.57 -14.87
CA GLU A 34 -2.92 2.53 -14.24
C GLU A 34 -3.05 2.74 -12.72
N VAL A 35 -2.00 3.27 -12.06
CA VAL A 35 -2.09 3.61 -10.63
C VAL A 35 -3.10 4.73 -10.40
N ALA A 36 -3.15 5.72 -11.29
CA ALA A 36 -4.13 6.79 -11.21
C ALA A 36 -5.56 6.27 -11.37
N ASP A 37 -5.81 5.34 -12.31
CA ASP A 37 -7.14 4.77 -12.50
C ASP A 37 -7.57 3.89 -11.32
N LEU A 38 -6.64 3.08 -10.79
CA LEU A 38 -6.87 2.32 -9.55
C LEU A 38 -7.26 3.23 -8.38
N TRP A 39 -6.54 4.35 -8.19
CA TRP A 39 -6.84 5.31 -7.13
C TRP A 39 -8.19 5.99 -7.36
N PHE A 40 -8.49 6.39 -8.59
CA PHE A 40 -9.76 6.99 -8.95
C PHE A 40 -10.94 6.08 -8.61
N HIS A 41 -10.90 4.82 -9.06
CA HIS A 41 -11.95 3.85 -8.77
C HIS A 41 -12.04 3.48 -7.29
N THR A 42 -10.92 3.46 -6.57
CA THR A 42 -10.90 3.28 -5.11
C THR A 42 -11.57 4.46 -4.40
N MET A 43 -11.31 5.71 -4.81
CA MET A 43 -11.96 6.89 -4.23
C MET A 43 -13.47 6.93 -4.49
N ILE A 44 -13.92 6.49 -5.67
CA ILE A 44 -15.35 6.31 -5.96
C ILE A 44 -15.97 5.27 -5.02
N ALA A 45 -15.28 4.14 -4.80
CA ALA A 45 -15.77 3.12 -3.87
C ALA A 45 -15.88 3.67 -2.45
N LEU A 46 -14.88 4.40 -1.95
CA LEU A 46 -14.94 5.06 -0.64
C LEU A 46 -16.15 5.98 -0.54
N ALA A 47 -16.33 6.87 -1.51
CA ALA A 47 -17.46 7.79 -1.53
C ALA A 47 -18.82 7.07 -1.56
N HIS A 48 -18.92 5.95 -2.29
CA HIS A 48 -20.13 5.11 -2.31
C HIS A 48 -20.49 4.56 -0.92
N TYR A 49 -19.49 4.22 -0.11
CA TYR A 49 -19.67 3.73 1.26
C TYR A 49 -19.70 4.85 2.32
N GLY A 50 -19.76 6.12 1.90
CA GLY A 50 -19.77 7.27 2.82
C GLY A 50 -18.43 7.52 3.51
N LEU A 51 -17.34 7.05 2.92
CA LEU A 51 -15.97 7.25 3.37
C LEU A 51 -15.25 8.25 2.47
N SER A 52 -14.11 8.74 2.96
CA SER A 52 -13.24 9.69 2.28
C SER A 52 -11.81 9.14 2.16
N PRO A 53 -10.99 9.70 1.25
CA PRO A 53 -9.56 9.38 1.21
C PRO A 53 -8.83 9.65 2.53
N ALA A 54 -9.31 10.63 3.33
CA ALA A 54 -8.72 10.95 4.63
C ALA A 54 -8.85 9.78 5.63
N ASP A 55 -9.92 8.99 5.55
CA ASP A 55 -10.10 7.80 6.40
C ASP A 55 -9.04 6.74 6.10
N VAL A 56 -8.65 6.60 4.83
CA VAL A 56 -7.55 5.71 4.42
C VAL A 56 -6.20 6.24 4.89
N VAL A 57 -5.96 7.55 4.78
CA VAL A 57 -4.72 8.18 5.27
C VAL A 57 -4.59 7.99 6.78
N ALA A 58 -5.66 8.20 7.56
CA ALA A 58 -5.65 7.98 9.00
C ALA A 58 -5.32 6.51 9.37
N GLU A 59 -5.84 5.55 8.59
CA GLU A 59 -5.48 4.13 8.76
C GLU A 59 -4.01 3.85 8.41
N LEU A 60 -3.45 4.50 7.38
CA LEU A 60 -2.03 4.38 7.05
C LEU A 60 -1.14 4.96 8.15
N GLU A 61 -1.46 6.14 8.68
CA GLU A 61 -0.75 6.75 9.82
C GLU A 61 -0.77 5.84 11.05
N ARG A 62 -1.92 5.22 11.34
CA ARG A 62 -2.04 4.23 12.42
C ARG A 62 -1.10 3.03 12.20
N ARG A 63 -0.99 2.53 10.96
CA ARG A 63 -0.09 1.41 10.60
C ARG A 63 1.39 1.78 10.70
N GLU A 64 1.75 2.98 10.27
CA GLU A 64 3.12 3.50 10.39
C GLU A 64 3.53 3.62 11.88
N GLY A 65 2.60 4.06 12.74
CA GLY A 65 2.82 4.13 14.19
C GLY A 65 3.09 2.78 14.86
N THR A 66 2.47 1.69 14.38
CA THR A 66 2.69 0.33 14.92
C THR A 66 3.93 -0.37 14.34
N SER A 67 4.33 -0.08 13.10
CA SER A 67 5.32 -0.92 12.39
C SER A 67 6.78 -0.45 12.49
N GLY A 68 7.06 0.84 12.76
CA GLY A 68 8.43 1.33 12.72
C GLY A 68 9.17 1.37 14.07
N ILE A 69 8.48 1.85 15.11
CA ILE A 69 9.12 2.19 16.39
C ILE A 69 9.15 0.97 17.30
N GLU A 70 8.02 0.28 17.45
CA GLU A 70 7.89 -0.91 18.30
C GLU A 70 8.74 -2.06 17.78
N GLU A 71 8.74 -2.31 16.47
CA GLU A 71 9.54 -3.37 15.86
C GLU A 71 11.05 -3.11 16.00
N LYS A 72 11.49 -1.86 15.85
CA LYS A 72 12.90 -1.46 16.05
C LYS A 72 13.30 -1.50 17.52
N ALA A 73 12.41 -1.09 18.43
CA ALA A 73 12.62 -1.16 19.86
C ALA A 73 12.73 -2.62 20.33
N LEU A 74 11.87 -3.50 19.83
CA LEU A 74 11.90 -4.93 20.11
C LEU A 74 13.16 -5.59 19.57
N ARG A 75 13.57 -5.29 18.32
CA ARG A 75 14.85 -5.76 17.77
C ARG A 75 16.05 -5.33 18.61
N LYS A 76 16.07 -4.08 19.09
CA LYS A 76 17.15 -3.56 19.95
C LYS A 76 17.14 -4.20 21.34
N ALA A 77 15.96 -4.45 21.90
CA ALA A 77 15.80 -5.13 23.19
C ALA A 77 16.27 -6.59 23.13
N VAL A 78 15.87 -7.33 22.09
CA VAL A 78 16.31 -8.70 21.84
C VAL A 78 17.83 -8.78 21.62
N ALA A 79 18.40 -7.84 20.86
CA ALA A 79 19.85 -7.78 20.65
C ALA A 79 20.63 -7.49 21.95
N ARG A 80 20.10 -6.65 22.84
CA ARG A 80 20.70 -6.37 24.16
C ARG A 80 20.63 -7.57 25.08
N ALA A 81 19.46 -8.20 25.18
CA ALA A 81 19.27 -9.41 25.98
C ALA A 81 20.18 -10.57 25.51
N ALA A 82 20.40 -10.70 24.20
CA ALA A 82 21.32 -11.69 23.65
C ALA A 82 22.80 -11.40 23.96
N GLN A 83 23.20 -10.13 24.06
CA GLN A 83 24.57 -9.73 24.45
C GLN A 83 24.82 -9.89 25.95
N GLU A 84 23.80 -9.66 26.79
CA GLU A 84 23.89 -9.81 28.24
C GLU A 84 23.84 -11.28 28.68
N ALA A 85 23.28 -12.18 27.85
CA ALA A 85 23.23 -13.62 28.10
C ALA A 85 24.46 -14.40 27.59
N ALA A 86 25.42 -13.73 26.93
CA ALA A 86 26.68 -14.34 26.51
C ALA A 86 27.68 -14.32 27.70
N PRO A 87 28.27 -15.48 28.08
CA PRO A 87 29.18 -15.58 29.23
C PRO A 87 30.52 -14.87 29.03
#